data_AF-A0AAV0YTI1-F1
#
_entry.id   AF-A0AAV0YTI1-F1
#
_cell.length_a   1.000
_cell.length_b   1.000
_cell.length_c   1.000
_cell.angle_alpha   90.00
_cell.angle_beta   90.00
_cell.angle_gamma   90.00
#
_symmetry.space_group_name_H-M   'P 1'
#
loop_
_entity.id
_entity.type
_entity.pdbx_description
1 polymer ?
#
loop_
_entity_poly.entity_id
_entity_poly.type
_entity_poly.pdbx_seq_one_letter_code
_entity_poly.pdbx_strand_id
1 'polypeptide(L)'
;MKSTSNILTGLTGNYNIKENYKLFSDSYEKKFWAPQVWTRLSIPKYRFILWLVVQDCLKTKQRLHRMHITTDANCVICGNPDLAKLEDEHYQSDTKFEVDKSSFGKNVMSASLEAIVYQIWHSRNEAL
;
A
#
# COMPACT_ATOMS: atom_id res chain seq x y z
N MET A 1 -26.39 -19.26 -1.65
CA MET A 1 -26.47 -19.50 -3.10
C MET A 1 -27.23 -18.35 -3.75
N LYS A 2 -26.56 -17.26 -4.12
CA LYS A 2 -27.21 -16.15 -4.84
C LYS A 2 -26.63 -16.06 -6.25
N SER A 3 -27.53 -16.09 -7.22
CA SER A 3 -27.39 -15.49 -8.56
C SER A 3 -26.47 -16.20 -9.58
N THR A 4 -26.94 -17.34 -10.10
CA THR A 4 -26.56 -17.79 -11.46
C THR A 4 -27.49 -17.21 -12.55
N SER A 5 -28.61 -16.60 -12.17
CA SER A 5 -29.60 -16.05 -13.11
C SER A 5 -29.17 -14.75 -13.80
N ASN A 6 -28.32 -13.93 -13.16
CA ASN A 6 -27.96 -12.59 -13.66
C ASN A 6 -26.73 -12.58 -14.58
N ILE A 7 -25.97 -13.69 -14.65
CA ILE A 7 -24.81 -13.82 -15.55
C ILE A 7 -25.29 -14.14 -16.98
N LEU A 8 -26.40 -14.88 -17.11
CA LEU A 8 -26.94 -15.30 -18.40
C LEU A 8 -27.63 -14.16 -19.17
N THR A 9 -28.14 -13.13 -18.50
CA THR A 9 -28.78 -11.97 -19.14
C THR A 9 -27.80 -11.05 -19.90
N GLY A 10 -26.49 -11.22 -19.72
CA GLY A 10 -25.46 -10.50 -20.50
C GLY A 10 -25.18 -11.10 -21.89
N LEU A 11 -25.64 -12.33 -22.17
CA LEU A 11 -25.38 -13.05 -23.42
C LEU A 11 -26.50 -12.90 -24.46
N THR A 12 -27.65 -12.38 -24.08
CA THR A 12 -28.81 -12.18 -24.96
C THR A 12 -29.21 -10.71 -25.04
N GLY A 13 -28.51 -9.97 -25.91
CA GLY A 13 -29.09 -8.85 -26.65
C GLY A 13 -28.80 -7.43 -26.18
N ASN A 14 -28.46 -7.18 -24.91
CA ASN A 14 -28.05 -5.84 -24.47
C ASN A 14 -26.96 -5.91 -23.38
N TYR A 15 -25.70 -6.03 -23.82
CA TYR A 15 -24.55 -6.01 -22.92
C TYR A 15 -24.37 -4.61 -22.31
N ASN A 16 -24.76 -4.46 -21.04
CA ASN A 16 -24.59 -3.22 -20.30
C ASN A 16 -23.34 -3.30 -19.40
N ILE A 17 -22.28 -2.63 -19.84
CA ILE A 17 -21.00 -2.56 -19.13
C ILE A 17 -21.18 -2.07 -17.68
N LYS A 18 -22.04 -1.08 -17.45
CA LYS A 18 -22.24 -0.45 -16.14
C LYS A 18 -22.90 -1.40 -15.14
N GLU A 19 -23.86 -2.21 -15.59
CA GLU A 19 -24.54 -3.19 -14.74
C GLU A 19 -23.63 -4.35 -14.40
N ASN A 20 -22.84 -4.82 -15.36
CA ASN A 20 -21.84 -5.85 -15.12
C ASN A 20 -20.76 -5.41 -14.14
N TYR A 21 -20.20 -4.19 -14.28
CA TYR A 21 -19.22 -3.69 -13.30
C TYR A 21 -19.80 -3.61 -11.89
N LYS A 22 -21.09 -3.27 -11.72
CA LYS A 22 -21.76 -3.28 -10.42
C LYS A 22 -21.96 -4.69 -9.86
N LEU A 23 -22.17 -5.67 -10.74
CA LEU A 23 -22.32 -7.08 -10.36
C LEU A 23 -20.99 -7.69 -9.88
N PHE A 24 -19.89 -7.35 -10.56
CA PHE A 24 -18.55 -7.83 -10.23
C PHE A 24 -17.81 -6.97 -9.21
N SER A 25 -18.21 -5.71 -9.03
CA SER A 25 -17.77 -4.93 -7.90
C SER A 25 -18.54 -5.41 -6.68
N ASP A 26 -18.01 -6.41 -6.00
CA ASP A 26 -18.34 -6.60 -4.59
C ASP A 26 -18.25 -5.23 -3.91
N SER A 27 -19.13 -4.96 -2.94
CA SER A 27 -19.14 -3.71 -2.19
C SER A 27 -17.78 -3.53 -1.51
N TYR A 28 -16.84 -2.89 -2.20
CA TYR A 28 -15.50 -2.68 -1.71
C TYR A 28 -15.60 -1.77 -0.49
N GLU A 29 -15.27 -2.33 0.67
CA GLU A 29 -15.05 -1.52 1.85
C GLU A 29 -13.96 -0.51 1.51
N LYS A 30 -14.31 0.78 1.59
CA LYS A 30 -13.35 1.86 1.39
C LYS A 30 -12.28 1.74 2.47
N LYS A 31 -11.13 1.19 2.11
CA LYS A 31 -10.00 1.07 3.03
C LYS A 31 -9.55 2.47 3.46
N PHE A 32 -9.39 2.67 4.76
CA PHE A 32 -9.05 3.98 5.35
C PHE A 32 -7.73 4.57 4.82
N TRP A 33 -6.80 3.73 4.38
CA TRP A 33 -5.52 4.16 3.82
C TRP A 33 -5.61 4.58 2.33
N ALA A 34 -6.67 4.23 1.61
CA ALA A 34 -6.75 4.49 0.18
C ALA A 34 -6.71 5.98 -0.17
N PRO A 35 -7.40 6.89 0.55
CA PRO A 35 -7.26 8.34 0.31
C PRO A 35 -5.85 8.87 0.56
N GLN A 36 -5.13 8.28 1.53
CA GLN A 36 -3.77 8.69 1.88
C GLN A 36 -2.78 8.30 0.78
N VAL A 37 -2.84 7.05 0.32
CA VAL A 37 -1.96 6.52 -0.74
C VAL A 37 -2.24 7.18 -2.10
N TRP A 38 -3.52 7.42 -2.42
CA TRP A 38 -3.94 7.93 -3.72
C TRP A 38 -4.17 9.44 -3.71
N THR A 39 -3.31 10.18 -3.01
CA THR A 39 -3.37 11.65 -2.93
C THR A 39 -3.11 12.28 -4.31
N ARG A 40 -3.88 13.31 -4.68
CA ARG A 40 -3.74 13.97 -6.00
C ARG A 40 -2.41 14.72 -6.18
N LEU A 41 -1.85 15.23 -5.09
CA LEU A 41 -0.60 15.98 -5.08
C LEU A 41 0.65 15.09 -5.15
N SER A 42 0.50 13.77 -5.03
CA SER A 42 1.66 12.90 -4.99
C SER A 42 2.20 12.54 -6.37
N ILE A 43 3.49 12.26 -6.45
CA ILE A 43 4.13 11.81 -7.69
C ILE A 43 3.76 10.34 -7.91
N PRO A 44 3.32 9.91 -9.12
CA PRO A 44 2.90 8.52 -9.39
C PRO A 44 3.90 7.45 -8.96
N LYS A 45 5.20 7.73 -9.07
CA LYS A 45 6.27 6.82 -8.61
C LYS A 45 6.25 6.62 -7.10
N TYR A 46 5.99 7.68 -6.33
CA TYR A 46 6.10 7.66 -4.86
C TYR A 46 4.91 6.94 -4.24
N ARG A 47 3.69 7.24 -4.72
CA ARG A 47 2.48 6.54 -4.30
C ARG A 47 2.53 5.03 -4.55
N PHE A 48 3.18 4.59 -5.63
CA PHE A 48 3.33 3.16 -5.92
C PHE A 48 4.20 2.46 -4.87
N ILE A 49 5.32 3.09 -4.49
CA ILE A 49 6.17 2.58 -3.40
C ILE A 49 5.43 2.63 -2.06
N LEU A 50 4.72 3.71 -1.75
CA LEU A 50 3.90 3.78 -0.53
C LEU A 50 2.84 2.69 -0.49
N TRP A 51 2.16 2.42 -1.62
CA TRP A 51 1.21 1.32 -1.73
C TRP A 51 1.85 -0.03 -1.41
N LEU A 52 3.06 -0.29 -1.89
CA LEU A 52 3.80 -1.51 -1.54
C LEU A 52 4.13 -1.58 -0.04
N VAL A 53 4.42 -0.45 0.62
CA VAL A 53 4.64 -0.39 2.07
C VAL A 53 3.36 -0.72 2.84
N VAL A 54 2.22 -0.13 2.44
CA VAL A 54 0.91 -0.38 3.08
C VAL A 54 0.48 -1.85 2.96
N GLN A 55 0.88 -2.53 1.89
CA GLN A 55 0.62 -3.96 1.68
C GLN A 55 1.68 -4.87 2.32
N ASP A 56 2.67 -4.31 3.03
CA ASP A 56 3.88 -5.01 3.47
C ASP A 56 4.51 -5.87 2.34
N CYS A 57 4.47 -5.35 1.11
CA CYS A 57 4.98 -6.02 -0.09
C CYS A 57 6.33 -5.45 -0.54
N LEU A 58 6.88 -4.47 0.17
CA LEU A 58 8.18 -3.91 -0.12
C LEU A 58 9.28 -4.93 0.20
N LYS A 59 10.08 -5.31 -0.81
CA LYS A 59 11.18 -6.26 -0.61
C LYS A 59 12.28 -5.63 0.24
N THR A 60 12.34 -6.02 1.51
CA THR A 60 13.43 -5.66 2.42
C THR A 60 14.54 -6.72 2.36
N LYS A 61 15.80 -6.37 2.63
CA LYS A 61 16.91 -7.34 2.78
C LYS A 61 16.54 -8.44 3.79
N GLN A 62 15.80 -8.10 4.84
CA GLN A 62 15.25 -9.06 5.79
C GLN A 62 14.30 -10.09 5.16
N ARG A 63 13.37 -9.67 4.29
CA ARG A 63 12.51 -10.61 3.55
C ARG A 63 13.32 -11.48 2.59
N LEU A 64 14.34 -10.93 1.94
CA LEU A 64 15.26 -11.69 1.08
C LEU A 64 16.09 -12.69 1.89
N HIS A 65 16.57 -12.32 3.08
CA HIS A 65 17.27 -13.20 4.01
C HIS A 65 16.36 -14.32 4.53
N ARG A 66 15.10 -14.02 4.89
CA ARG A 66 14.08 -15.04 5.23
C ARG A 66 13.84 -16.02 4.08
N MET A 67 13.92 -15.54 2.83
CA MET A 67 13.85 -16.37 1.62
C MET A 67 15.19 -17.05 1.26
N HIS A 68 16.23 -16.95 2.09
CA HIS A 68 17.57 -17.49 1.86
C HIS A 68 18.27 -16.98 0.58
N ILE A 69 17.86 -15.79 0.09
CA ILE A 69 18.42 -15.16 -1.11
C ILE A 69 19.69 -14.36 -0.77
N THR A 70 19.81 -13.86 0.46
CA THR A 70 20.94 -13.02 0.91
C THR A 70 21.42 -13.51 2.27
N THR A 71 22.74 -13.55 2.46
CA THR A 71 23.40 -14.01 3.70
C THR A 71 23.44 -12.94 4.79
N ASP A 72 23.36 -11.66 4.42
CA ASP A 72 23.40 -10.53 5.36
C ASP A 72 22.01 -9.95 5.60
N ALA A 73 21.56 -9.96 6.86
CA ALA A 73 20.31 -9.35 7.29
C ALA A 73 20.45 -7.87 7.69
N ASN A 74 21.66 -7.32 7.68
CA ASN A 74 21.91 -5.95 8.15
C ASN A 74 21.23 -4.91 7.26
N CYS A 75 20.64 -3.90 7.89
CA CYS A 75 20.04 -2.79 7.17
C CYS A 75 21.14 -1.96 6.46
N VAL A 76 20.98 -1.71 5.16
CA VAL A 76 21.96 -0.94 4.36
C VAL A 76 22.02 0.53 4.75
N ILE A 77 20.95 1.07 5.34
CA ILE A 77 20.90 2.48 5.75
C ILE A 77 21.52 2.68 7.13
N CYS A 78 21.11 1.89 8.13
CA CYS A 78 21.52 2.11 9.52
C CYS A 78 22.62 1.15 10.00
N GLY A 79 23.02 0.15 9.21
CA GLY A 79 24.07 -0.81 9.56
C GLY A 79 23.72 -1.77 10.70
N ASN A 80 22.56 -1.60 11.34
CA ASN A 80 22.19 -2.38 12.50
C ASN A 80 21.63 -3.75 12.12
N PRO A 81 21.96 -4.81 12.88
CA PRO A 81 21.25 -6.07 12.83
C PRO A 81 19.83 -5.90 13.40
N ASP A 82 18.92 -6.74 12.90
CA ASP A 82 17.46 -6.64 13.01
C ASP A 82 16.89 -6.13 14.37
N LEU A 83 15.98 -5.15 14.31
CA LEU A 83 15.11 -4.76 15.42
C LEU A 83 13.89 -5.69 15.59
N ALA A 84 13.73 -6.68 14.70
CA ALA A 84 12.61 -7.63 14.68
C ALA A 84 12.62 -8.67 15.82
N LYS A 85 13.45 -8.49 16.85
CA LYS A 85 13.35 -9.27 18.10
C LYS A 85 12.17 -8.85 19.00
N LEU A 86 11.32 -7.92 18.54
CA LEU A 86 10.20 -7.37 19.30
C LEU A 86 8.83 -7.56 18.61
N GLU A 87 8.68 -8.58 17.75
CA GLU A 87 7.39 -8.91 17.13
C GLU A 87 6.78 -10.17 17.76
N ASP A 88 6.32 -10.04 19.01
CA ASP A 88 5.19 -10.80 19.53
C ASP A 88 4.31 -9.79 20.28
N GLU A 89 3.54 -9.01 19.52
CA GLU A 89 2.24 -8.42 19.90
C GLU A 89 1.84 -7.34 18.87
N HIS A 90 0.93 -7.72 17.98
CA HIS A 90 -0.14 -6.88 17.42
C HIS A 90 0.15 -5.35 17.34
N TYR A 91 1.11 -4.93 16.51
CA TYR A 91 1.35 -3.51 16.24
C TYR A 91 0.31 -2.97 15.24
N GLN A 92 -0.92 -2.82 15.72
CA GLN A 92 -1.88 -1.91 15.11
C GLN A 92 -1.47 -0.50 15.56
N SER A 93 -0.58 0.15 14.81
CA SER A 93 -0.21 1.51 15.14
C SER A 93 -1.40 2.43 14.88
N ASP A 94 -2.07 2.81 15.96
CA ASP A 94 -2.87 4.03 16.02
C ASP A 94 -1.95 5.23 15.83
N THR A 95 -1.51 5.45 14.58
CA THR A 95 -0.92 6.71 14.16
C THR A 95 -2.06 7.72 14.02
N LYS A 96 -2.63 8.14 15.14
CA LYS A 96 -3.43 9.36 15.20
C LYS A 96 -2.47 10.55 15.11
N PHE A 97 -1.88 10.72 13.93
CA PHE A 97 -1.19 11.95 13.59
C PHE A 97 -2.28 12.99 13.34
N GLU A 98 -2.42 13.95 14.26
CA GLU A 98 -3.43 15.00 14.17
C GLU A 98 -3.01 15.99 13.08
N VAL A 99 -3.38 15.68 11.84
CA VAL A 99 -3.15 16.55 10.70
C VAL A 99 -4.08 17.75 10.80
N ASP A 100 -3.55 18.94 10.50
CA ASP A 100 -4.31 20.16 10.31
C ASP A 100 -5.62 19.87 9.54
N LYS A 101 -6.74 20.39 10.04
CA LYS A 101 -8.09 20.05 9.56
C LYS A 101 -8.30 20.49 8.10
N SER A 102 -7.48 21.40 7.60
CA SER A 102 -7.52 21.85 6.21
C SER A 102 -7.24 20.69 5.24
N SER A 103 -8.06 20.59 4.18
CA SER A 103 -7.87 19.56 3.13
C SER A 103 -6.52 19.71 2.44
N PHE A 104 -6.00 20.95 2.36
CA PHE A 104 -4.69 21.24 1.82
C PHE A 104 -3.57 20.72 2.72
N GLY A 105 -3.61 21.01 4.03
CA GLY A 105 -2.61 20.53 4.99
C GLY A 105 -2.50 19.01 4.99
N LYS A 106 -3.63 18.30 4.92
CA LYS A 106 -3.66 16.83 4.78
C LYS A 106 -2.95 16.32 3.55
N ASN A 107 -3.23 16.91 2.39
CA ASN A 107 -2.62 16.49 1.14
C ASN A 107 -1.12 16.79 1.11
N VAL A 108 -0.68 17.91 1.69
CA VAL A 108 0.74 18.27 1.78
C VAL A 108 1.48 17.31 2.70
N MET A 109 0.95 17.02 3.89
CA MET A 109 1.56 16.08 4.82
C MET A 109 1.64 14.65 4.25
N SER A 110 0.59 14.21 3.54
CA SER A 110 0.61 12.91 2.85
C SER A 110 1.68 12.87 1.75
N ALA A 111 1.77 13.91 0.92
CA ALA A 111 2.80 14.00 -0.12
C ALA A 111 4.22 14.01 0.45
N SER A 112 4.45 14.70 1.58
CA SER A 112 5.72 14.69 2.30
C SER A 112 6.10 13.30 2.81
N LEU A 113 5.13 12.58 3.41
CA LEU A 113 5.33 11.20 3.85
C LEU A 113 5.70 10.29 2.66
N GLU A 114 4.96 10.38 1.56
CA GLU A 114 5.23 9.63 0.33
C GLU A 114 6.64 9.89 -0.22
N ALA A 115 7.08 11.15 -0.20
CA ALA A 115 8.42 11.54 -0.62
C ALA A 115 9.49 10.93 0.29
N ILE A 116 9.32 11.00 1.62
CA ILE A 116 10.26 10.40 2.59
C ILE A 116 10.37 8.89 2.37
N VAL A 117 9.23 8.20 2.23
CA VAL A 117 9.18 6.76 1.97
C VAL A 117 9.92 6.42 0.68
N TYR A 118 9.70 7.21 -0.37
CA TYR A 118 10.43 7.03 -1.62
C TYR A 118 11.93 7.26 -1.47
N GLN A 119 12.37 8.30 -0.76
CA GLN A 119 13.79 8.58 -0.54
C GLN A 119 14.46 7.41 0.20
N ILE A 120 13.82 6.88 1.24
CA ILE A 120 14.31 5.70 1.96
C ILE A 120 14.43 4.51 1.00
N TRP A 121 13.41 4.25 0.19
CA TRP A 121 13.46 3.16 -0.80
C TRP A 121 14.57 3.37 -1.83
N HIS A 122 14.71 4.58 -2.36
CA HIS A 122 15.71 4.92 -3.35
C HIS A 122 17.13 4.75 -2.81
N SER A 123 17.42 5.31 -1.62
CA SER A 123 18.72 5.13 -0.95
C SER A 123 19.06 3.66 -0.70
N ARG A 124 18.06 2.82 -0.42
CA ARG A 124 18.27 1.36 -0.30
C ARG A 124 18.60 0.71 -1.63
N ASN A 125 17.91 1.11 -2.69
CA ASN A 125 18.04 0.49 -4.01
C ASN A 125 19.32 0.93 -4.74
N GLU A 126 19.86 2.11 -4.43
CA GLU A 126 21.18 2.56 -4.91
C GLU A 126 22.33 1.87 -4.16
N ALA A 127 22.11 1.47 -2.90
CA ALA A 127 23.14 0.84 -2.07
C ALA A 127 23.15 -0.71 -2.12
N LEU A 128 22.30 -1.29 -2.97
CA LEU A 128 22.22 -2.72 -3.29
C LEU A 128 22.98 -3.02 -4.59
#